data_AF-A0A925M915-F1
#
_entry.id   AF-A0A925M915-F1
#
_cell.length_a   1.000
_cell.length_b   1.000
_cell.length_c   1.000
_cell.angle_alpha   90.00
_cell.angle_beta   90.00
_cell.angle_gamma   90.00
#
_symmetry.space_group_name_H-M   'P 1'
#
loop_
_entity.id
_entity.type
_entity.pdbx_description
1 polymer ?
#
loop_
_entity_poly.entity_id
_entity_poly.type
_entity_poly.pdbx_seq_one_letter_code
_entity_poly.pdbx_strand_id
1 'polypeptide(L)'
;VNRTRPRVDALLAVLGRAGAEGCYVYAFDEAAAERAYARFFNPTVGLWEDAATGTAAGPLTAYLGSEGLLPRGELVIEQGTSMGRQSFLHVRLGPDPEISGSGVVSLRGTLHLP
;
A
#
# COMPACT_ATOMS: atom_id res chain seq x y z
N VAL A 1 -3.61 12.57 0.67
CA VAL A 1 -2.87 11.55 -0.11
C VAL A 1 -2.58 11.95 -1.56
N ASN A 2 -3.58 12.31 -2.38
CA ASN A 2 -3.35 12.61 -3.81
C ASN A 2 -2.35 13.75 -4.09
N ARG A 3 -2.37 14.80 -3.26
CA ARG A 3 -1.47 15.95 -3.38
C ARG A 3 -0.04 15.70 -2.88
N THR A 4 0.24 14.53 -2.29
CA THR A 4 1.56 14.23 -1.71
C THR A 4 2.63 14.21 -2.79
N ARG A 5 3.68 15.00 -2.61
CA ARG A 5 4.85 15.11 -3.51
C ARG A 5 6.11 15.18 -2.63
N PRO A 6 6.63 14.03 -2.17
CA PRO A 6 7.81 14.03 -1.33
C PRO A 6 9.04 14.48 -2.13
N ARG A 7 9.92 15.26 -1.50
CA ARG A 7 11.24 15.55 -2.07
C ARG A 7 12.14 14.34 -1.83
N VAL A 8 12.74 13.80 -2.89
CA VAL A 8 13.53 12.55 -2.85
C VAL A 8 14.58 12.58 -1.74
N ASP A 9 15.46 13.59 -1.74
CA ASP A 9 16.56 13.67 -0.76
C ASP A 9 16.05 13.76 0.69
N ALA A 10 14.98 14.50 0.91
CA ALA A 10 14.39 14.64 2.23
C ALA A 10 13.72 13.33 2.70
N LEU A 11 13.06 12.63 1.77
CA LEU A 11 12.45 11.34 2.05
C LEU A 11 13.52 10.30 2.37
N LEU A 12 14.58 10.18 1.56
CA LEU A 12 15.71 9.29 1.81
C LEU A 12 16.35 9.54 3.18
N ALA A 13 16.54 10.81 3.56
CA ALA A 13 17.09 11.15 4.87
C ALA A 13 16.19 10.71 6.03
N VAL A 14 14.86 10.80 5.90
CA VAL A 14 13.91 10.32 6.91
C VAL A 14 13.91 8.79 6.97
N LEU A 15 13.86 8.13 5.81
CA LEU A 15 13.87 6.67 5.69
C LEU A 15 15.13 6.06 6.29
N GLY A 16 16.31 6.63 6.00
CA GLY A 16 17.58 6.17 6.57
C GLY A 16 17.62 6.25 8.11
N ARG A 17 17.03 7.29 8.72
CA ARG A 17 16.93 7.38 10.19
C ARG A 17 15.92 6.38 10.78
N ALA A 18 14.87 6.08 10.05
CA ALA A 18 13.83 5.14 10.48
C ALA A 18 14.20 3.66 10.24
N GLY A 19 15.30 3.39 9.50
CA GLY A 19 15.60 2.03 9.03
C GLY A 19 14.51 1.50 8.08
N ALA A 20 13.81 2.39 7.37
CA ALA A 20 12.68 2.07 6.52
C ALA A 20 13.08 2.13 5.04
N GLU A 21 12.41 1.35 4.20
CA GLU A 21 12.66 1.32 2.76
C GLU A 21 11.74 2.29 1.99
N GLY A 22 10.54 2.55 2.52
CA GLY A 22 9.59 3.44 1.88
C GLY A 22 8.64 4.11 2.86
N CYS A 23 7.86 5.07 2.34
CA CYS A 23 6.87 5.81 3.09
C CYS A 23 5.47 5.54 2.52
N TYR A 24 4.62 4.96 3.37
CA TYR A 24 3.24 4.64 3.03
C TYR A 24 2.31 5.71 3.60
N VAL A 25 1.80 6.58 2.74
CA VAL A 25 0.88 7.64 3.13
C VAL A 25 -0.56 7.20 2.85
N TYR A 26 -1.46 7.43 3.80
CA TYR A 26 -2.84 7.02 3.70
C TYR A 26 -3.80 8.10 4.21
N ALA A 27 -5.08 7.96 3.87
CA ALA A 27 -6.19 8.66 4.49
C ALA A 27 -7.43 7.76 4.42
N PHE A 28 -8.27 7.80 5.45
CA PHE A 28 -9.57 7.14 5.43
C PHE A 28 -10.49 7.79 4.39
N ASP A 29 -11.39 6.99 3.84
CA ASP A 29 -12.52 7.49 3.09
C ASP A 29 -13.55 8.10 4.06
N GLU A 30 -13.94 9.35 3.84
CA GLU A 30 -14.92 10.05 4.69
C GLU A 30 -16.29 9.36 4.64
N ALA A 31 -16.63 8.69 3.54
CA ALA A 31 -17.90 8.01 3.36
C ALA A 31 -17.89 6.56 3.86
N ALA A 32 -16.70 5.98 4.15
CA ALA A 32 -16.56 4.58 4.53
C ALA A 32 -15.33 4.35 5.42
N ALA A 33 -15.54 4.23 6.73
CA ALA A 33 -14.46 4.06 7.71
C ALA A 33 -13.62 2.79 7.50
N GLU A 34 -14.19 1.73 6.91
CA GLU A 34 -13.46 0.52 6.50
C GLU A 34 -12.69 0.66 5.18
N ARG A 35 -12.55 1.87 4.64
CA ARG A 35 -11.80 2.14 3.41
C ARG A 35 -10.73 3.19 3.64
N ALA A 36 -9.59 3.00 2.99
CA ALA A 36 -8.52 3.99 2.94
C ALA A 36 -7.98 4.11 1.52
N TYR A 37 -7.54 5.30 1.16
CA TYR A 37 -6.72 5.51 -0.03
C TYR A 37 -5.27 5.70 0.38
N ALA A 38 -4.35 4.99 -0.26
CA ALA A 38 -2.93 5.00 0.07
C ALA A 38 -2.03 5.17 -1.16
N ARG A 39 -0.81 5.66 -0.91
CA ARG A 39 0.28 5.72 -1.89
C ARG A 39 1.59 5.30 -1.22
N PHE A 40 2.38 4.50 -1.91
CA PHE A 40 3.66 4.00 -1.39
C PHE A 40 4.84 4.57 -2.17
N PHE A 41 5.61 5.45 -1.55
CA PHE A 41 6.82 6.01 -2.13
C PHE A 41 8.04 5.21 -1.65
N ASN A 42 8.77 4.57 -2.57
CA ASN A 42 9.82 3.61 -2.23
C ASN A 42 11.16 3.88 -2.95
N PRO A 43 11.75 5.09 -2.81
CA PRO A 43 12.92 5.50 -3.58
C PRO A 43 14.18 4.66 -3.32
N THR A 44 14.20 3.82 -2.27
CA THR A 44 15.37 3.00 -1.89
C THR A 44 15.59 1.80 -2.81
N VAL A 45 14.57 1.34 -3.52
CA VAL A 45 14.63 0.15 -4.40
C VAL A 45 14.60 0.49 -5.90
N GLY A 46 14.87 1.74 -6.26
CA GLY A 46 14.86 2.20 -7.66
C GLY A 46 13.47 2.41 -8.26
N LEU A 47 12.41 2.26 -7.47
CA LEU A 47 11.03 2.54 -7.86
C LEU A 47 10.54 3.81 -7.15
N TRP A 48 10.01 4.79 -7.88
CA TRP A 48 9.52 6.00 -7.21
C TRP A 48 8.25 5.75 -6.39
N GLU A 49 7.26 5.09 -6.99
CA GLU A 49 5.96 4.80 -6.38
C GLU A 49 5.44 3.43 -6.83
N ASP A 50 4.85 2.68 -5.91
CA ASP A 50 4.31 1.33 -6.17
C ASP A 50 2.77 1.33 -6.22
N ALA A 51 2.21 0.52 -7.12
CA ALA A 51 0.80 0.54 -7.49
C ALA A 51 -0.08 -0.27 -6.54
N ALA A 52 0.44 -1.36 -5.99
CA ALA A 52 -0.24 -2.18 -4.99
C ALA A 52 0.79 -2.90 -4.14
N THR A 53 0.83 -2.58 -2.84
CA THR A 53 1.90 -3.06 -1.96
C THR A 53 1.32 -3.77 -0.74
N GLY A 54 1.10 -5.08 -0.86
CA GLY A 54 0.59 -5.91 0.24
C GLY A 54 1.46 -5.83 1.51
N THR A 55 2.78 -5.79 1.34
CA THR A 55 3.74 -5.66 2.44
C THR A 55 3.68 -4.33 3.19
N ALA A 56 3.06 -3.29 2.61
CA ALA A 56 2.77 -2.03 3.30
C ALA A 56 1.33 -1.97 3.83
N ALA A 57 0.38 -2.49 3.06
CA ALA A 57 -1.04 -2.60 3.42
C ALA A 57 -1.27 -3.39 4.72
N GLY A 58 -0.63 -4.56 4.86
CA GLY A 58 -0.76 -5.39 6.06
C GLY A 58 -0.36 -4.67 7.35
N PRO A 59 0.90 -4.17 7.46
CA PRO A 59 1.35 -3.43 8.62
C PRO A 59 0.54 -2.16 8.91
N LEU A 60 0.06 -1.44 7.88
CA LEU A 60 -0.84 -0.31 8.09
C LEU A 60 -2.13 -0.75 8.79
N THR A 61 -2.78 -1.81 8.31
CA THR A 61 -4.00 -2.32 8.93
C THR A 61 -3.73 -2.81 10.35
N ALA A 62 -2.61 -3.50 10.60
CA ALA A 62 -2.22 -3.94 11.94
C ALA A 62 -2.02 -2.76 12.90
N TYR A 63 -1.33 -1.71 12.46
CA TYR A 63 -1.16 -0.47 13.22
C TYR A 63 -2.51 0.19 13.55
N LEU A 64 -3.37 0.40 12.54
CA LEU A 64 -4.69 1.00 12.74
C LEU A 64 -5.58 0.16 13.67
N GLY A 65 -5.50 -1.16 13.57
CA GLY A 65 -6.17 -2.09 14.49
C GLY A 65 -5.67 -1.94 15.93
N SER A 66 -4.36 -1.81 16.13
CA SER A 66 -3.76 -1.59 17.47
C SER A 66 -4.15 -0.23 18.08
N GLU A 67 -4.42 0.76 17.23
CA GLU A 67 -4.93 2.08 17.65
C GLU A 67 -6.46 2.10 17.88
N GLY A 68 -7.14 0.95 17.74
CA GLY A 68 -8.60 0.86 17.91
C GLY A 68 -9.41 1.54 16.79
N LEU A 69 -8.78 1.85 15.66
CA LEU A 69 -9.39 2.56 14.53
C LEU A 69 -10.13 1.63 13.56
N LEU A 70 -10.02 0.31 13.75
CA LEU A 70 -10.68 -0.70 12.91
C LEU A 70 -11.61 -1.60 13.74
N PRO A 71 -12.90 -1.22 13.92
CA PRO A 71 -13.84 -1.97 14.76
C PRO A 71 -14.03 -3.44 14.36
N ARG A 72 -13.83 -3.76 13.07
CA ARG A 72 -13.96 -5.12 12.52
C ARG A 72 -12.61 -5.79 12.24
N GLY A 73 -11.49 -5.11 12.50
CA GLY A 73 -10.16 -5.58 12.13
C GLY A 73 -9.98 -5.74 10.61
N GLU A 74 -10.78 -5.07 9.80
CA GLU A 74 -10.77 -5.17 8.34
C GLU A 74 -10.57 -3.78 7.72
N LEU A 75 -9.84 -3.73 6.61
CA LEU A 75 -9.62 -2.50 5.85
C LEU A 75 -9.49 -2.83 4.35
N VAL A 76 -10.19 -2.09 3.52
CA VAL A 76 -10.00 -2.08 2.07
C VAL A 76 -9.15 -0.88 1.70
N ILE A 77 -7.98 -1.13 1.12
CA ILE A 77 -7.04 -0.08 0.73
C ILE A 77 -7.05 0.07 -0.78
N GLU A 78 -7.44 1.23 -1.26
CA GLU A 78 -7.23 1.65 -2.65
C GLU A 78 -5.80 2.19 -2.80
N GLN A 79 -5.07 1.71 -3.80
CA GLN A 79 -3.70 2.16 -4.11
C GLN A 79 -3.51 2.26 -5.64
N GLY A 80 -2.53 3.06 -6.08
CA GLY A 80 -2.11 3.11 -7.48
C GLY A 80 -3.00 3.97 -8.40
N THR A 81 -4.12 4.50 -7.91
CA THR A 81 -5.05 5.35 -8.67
C THR A 81 -4.38 6.59 -9.25
N SER A 82 -3.51 7.27 -8.48
CA SER A 82 -2.74 8.43 -8.98
C SER A 82 -1.78 8.09 -10.12
N MET A 83 -1.47 6.81 -10.35
CA MET A 83 -0.60 6.34 -11.43
C MET A 83 -1.37 5.69 -12.58
N GLY A 84 -2.72 5.71 -12.54
CA GLY A 84 -3.56 5.01 -13.52
C GLY A 84 -3.53 3.48 -13.39
N ARG A 85 -3.08 2.96 -12.24
CA ARG A 85 -2.96 1.52 -11.95
C ARG A 85 -3.76 1.15 -10.70
N GLN A 86 -5.03 1.55 -10.68
CA GLN A 86 -5.92 1.36 -9.53
C GLN A 86 -5.97 -0.11 -9.11
N SER A 87 -5.77 -0.33 -7.82
CA SER A 87 -5.78 -1.65 -7.19
C SER A 87 -6.49 -1.56 -5.83
N PHE A 88 -7.17 -2.63 -5.45
CA PHE A 88 -7.80 -2.76 -4.13
C PHE A 88 -7.15 -3.92 -3.37
N LEU A 89 -6.61 -3.62 -2.18
CA LEU A 89 -6.06 -4.61 -1.27
C LEU A 89 -7.03 -4.78 -0.10
N HIS A 90 -7.50 -6.00 0.10
CA HIS A 90 -8.34 -6.36 1.24
C HIS A 90 -7.45 -6.92 2.33
N VAL A 91 -7.49 -6.33 3.52
CA VAL A 91 -6.72 -6.82 4.68
C VAL A 91 -7.67 -7.16 5.80
N ARG A 92 -7.54 -8.36 6.35
CA ARG A 92 -8.31 -8.84 7.50
C ARG A 92 -7.35 -9.30 8.59
N LEU A 93 -7.47 -8.69 9.76
CA LEU A 93 -6.76 -9.09 10.96
C LEU A 93 -7.45 -10.30 11.60
N GLY A 94 -6.68 -11.11 12.29
CA GLY A 94 -7.14 -12.31 12.96
C GLY A 94 -5.95 -13.15 13.44
N PRO A 95 -6.21 -14.34 14.02
CA PRO A 95 -5.15 -15.29 14.37
C PRO A 95 -4.26 -15.62 13.16
N ASP A 96 -4.89 -15.74 11.99
CA ASP A 96 -4.25 -15.88 10.70
C ASP A 96 -4.56 -14.62 9.86
N PRO A 97 -3.72 -13.58 9.92
CA PRO A 97 -3.94 -12.35 9.17
C PRO A 97 -3.84 -12.62 7.66
N GLU A 98 -4.74 -12.00 6.90
CA GLU A 98 -4.88 -12.23 5.47
C GLU A 98 -4.80 -10.92 4.68
N ILE A 99 -4.12 -10.98 3.54
CA ILE A 99 -4.17 -9.96 2.50
C ILE A 99 -4.64 -10.62 1.22
N SER A 100 -5.68 -10.07 0.61
CA SER A 100 -6.25 -10.60 -0.64
C SER A 100 -6.58 -9.50 -1.64
N GLY A 101 -6.76 -9.90 -2.89
CA GLY A 101 -7.06 -9.04 -4.03
C GLY A 101 -7.36 -9.90 -5.25
N SER A 102 -7.81 -9.25 -6.33
CA SER A 102 -8.05 -9.91 -7.61
C SER A 102 -6.99 -9.52 -8.64
N GLY A 103 -6.80 -10.38 -9.64
CA GLY A 103 -5.89 -10.14 -10.76
C GLY A 103 -6.54 -10.50 -12.08
N VAL A 104 -6.02 -9.89 -13.16
CA VAL A 104 -6.44 -10.19 -14.54
C VAL A 104 -5.24 -10.67 -15.34
N VAL A 105 -5.44 -11.69 -16.17
CA VAL A 105 -4.39 -12.18 -17.07
C VAL A 105 -4.22 -11.16 -18.20
N SER A 106 -3.11 -10.42 -18.20
CA SER A 106 -2.81 -9.45 -19.26
C SER A 106 -2.15 -10.08 -20.50
N LEU A 107 -1.38 -11.16 -20.31
CA LEU A 107 -0.68 -11.87 -21.37
C LEU A 107 -0.64 -13.37 -21.03
N ARG A 108 -0.81 -14.22 -22.04
CA ARG A 108 -0.57 -15.66 -21.96
C ARG A 108 0.22 -16.10 -23.19
N GLY A 109 1.31 -16.84 -22.99
CA GLY A 109 2.17 -17.31 -24.07
C GLY A 109 3.31 -18.21 -23.56
N THR A 110 4.30 -18.43 -24.41
CA THR A 110 5.46 -19.28 -24.13
C THR A 110 6.75 -18.46 -24.22
N LEU A 111 7.63 -18.59 -23.21
CA LEU A 111 8.97 -18.00 -23.21
C LEU A 111 10.00 -19.07 -23.58
N HIS A 112 10.69 -18.90 -24.71
CA HIS A 112 11.80 -19.76 -25.12
C HIS A 112 13.11 -19.17 -24.62
N LEU A 113 13.86 -19.93 -23.82
CA LEU A 113 15.18 -19.55 -23.33
C LEU A 113 16.25 -20.17 -24.24
N PRO A 114 17.40 -19.50 -24.45
CA PRO A 114 18.53 -20.03 -25.24
C PRO A 114 19.17 -21.27 -24.62
#